data_AF-A0A2E0BTM1-F1
#
_entry.id   AF-A0A2E0BTM1-F1
#
_cell.length_a   1.000
_cell.length_b   1.000
_cell.length_c   1.000
_cell.angle_alpha   90.00
_cell.angle_beta   90.00
_cell.angle_gamma   90.00
#
_symmetry.space_group_name_H-M   'P 1'
#
loop_
_entity.id
_entity.type
_entity.pdbx_description
1 polymer ?
#
loop_
_entity_poly.entity_id
_entity_poly.type
_entity_poly.pdbx_seq_one_letter_code
_entity_poly.pdbx_strand_id
1 'polypeptide(L)'
;MQYVLVNKLDEIVDKVDMSDVGLNGAKTYFVGRKQIEVQEFDKLWKVMSRQEYDTQFETTNRKPSSVGYQWWKEDKAETDEAMSGKDGLG
;
A
#
# COMPACT_ATOMS: atom_id res chain seq x y z
N MET A 1 13.52 12.13 -16.82
CA MET A 1 12.55 11.72 -15.77
C MET A 1 12.21 10.27 -16.03
N GLN A 2 12.25 9.42 -15.01
CA GLN A 2 11.99 7.99 -15.20
C GLN A 2 10.51 7.67 -14.98
N TYR A 3 9.92 6.98 -15.95
CA TYR A 3 8.58 6.42 -15.88
C TYR A 3 8.65 4.89 -15.86
N VAL A 4 7.76 4.29 -15.08
CA VAL A 4 7.66 2.85 -14.90
C VAL A 4 6.29 2.36 -15.33
N LEU A 5 6.27 1.17 -15.94
CA LEU A 5 5.07 0.42 -16.27
C LEU A 5 4.88 -0.67 -15.22
N VAL A 6 3.79 -0.58 -14.47
CA VAL A 6 3.51 -1.47 -13.33
C VAL A 6 2.35 -2.39 -13.69
N ASN A 7 2.46 -3.69 -13.39
CA ASN A 7 1.37 -4.65 -13.56
C ASN A 7 0.39 -4.64 -12.37
N LYS A 8 -0.63 -5.48 -12.42
CA LYS A 8 -1.60 -5.66 -11.33
C LYS A 8 -1.02 -6.26 -10.05
N LEU A 9 0.17 -6.86 -10.11
CA LEU A 9 0.88 -7.44 -8.97
C LEU A 9 1.85 -6.43 -8.35
N ASP A 10 1.75 -5.16 -8.71
CA ASP A 10 2.63 -4.07 -8.27
C ASP A 10 4.11 -4.24 -8.68
N GLU A 11 4.36 -5.05 -9.72
CA GLU A 11 5.70 -5.30 -10.26
C GLU A 11 6.00 -4.38 -11.45
N ILE A 12 7.24 -3.89 -11.51
CA ILE A 12 7.73 -3.11 -12.65
C ILE A 12 7.99 -4.06 -13.82
N VAL A 13 7.19 -3.93 -14.88
CA VAL A 13 7.33 -4.70 -16.13
C VAL A 13 8.35 -4.04 -17.05
N ASP A 14 8.33 -2.72 -17.12
CA ASP A 14 9.19 -1.96 -18.02
C ASP A 14 9.46 -0.56 -17.47
N LYS A 15 10.53 0.08 -17.97
CA LYS A 15 10.96 1.40 -17.53
C LYS A 15 11.54 2.17 -18.70
N VAL A 16 11.29 3.47 -18.72
CA VAL A 16 11.82 4.37 -19.73
C VAL A 16 12.27 5.65 -19.04
N ASP A 17 13.45 6.15 -19.42
CA ASP A 17 13.84 7.51 -19.08
C ASP A 17 13.46 8.43 -20.24
N MET A 18 12.66 9.44 -19.93
CA MET A 18 12.20 10.43 -20.87
C MET A 18 12.51 11.81 -20.30
N SER A 19 13.36 12.54 -21.02
CA SER A 19 13.63 13.95 -20.71
C SER A 19 12.57 14.79 -21.44
N ASP A 20 11.86 15.65 -20.72
CA ASP A 20 10.85 16.58 -21.26
C ASP A 20 9.50 15.99 -21.70
N VAL A 21 9.23 14.72 -21.41
CA VAL A 21 7.96 14.07 -21.76
C VAL A 21 7.17 13.76 -20.49
N GLY A 22 5.99 14.36 -20.33
CA GLY A 22 5.13 14.11 -19.17
C GLY A 22 4.51 12.70 -19.15
N LEU A 23 3.73 12.40 -18.12
CA LEU A 23 3.09 11.09 -17.91
C LEU A 23 2.25 10.63 -19.12
N ASN A 24 1.59 11.55 -19.80
CA ASN A 24 0.82 11.25 -21.01
C ASN A 24 1.70 10.73 -22.16
N GLY A 25 2.87 11.35 -22.40
CA GLY A 25 3.76 10.90 -23.47
C GLY A 25 4.44 9.57 -23.13
N ALA A 26 4.80 9.35 -21.86
CA ALA A 26 5.24 8.05 -21.38
C ALA A 26 4.16 6.97 -21.59
N LYS A 27 2.89 7.28 -21.29
CA LYS A 27 1.76 6.38 -21.52
C LYS A 27 1.60 6.05 -23.01
N THR A 28 1.62 7.06 -23.89
CA THR A 28 1.56 6.84 -25.34
C THR A 28 2.69 5.94 -25.84
N TYR A 29 3.91 6.12 -25.32
CA TYR A 29 5.05 5.25 -25.66
C TYR A 29 4.81 3.80 -25.25
N PHE A 30 4.35 3.54 -24.03
CA PHE A 30 4.10 2.17 -23.56
C PHE A 30 2.94 1.51 -24.30
N VAL A 31 1.86 2.24 -24.56
CA VAL A 31 0.72 1.76 -25.38
C VAL A 31 1.22 1.38 -26.78
N GLY A 32 1.97 2.28 -27.44
CA GLY A 32 2.52 2.04 -28.77
C GLY A 32 3.48 0.83 -28.82
N ARG A 33 4.30 0.64 -27.78
CA ARG A 33 5.21 -0.51 -27.69
C ARG A 33 4.48 -1.83 -27.47
N LYS A 34 3.38 -1.83 -26.72
CA LYS A 34 2.58 -3.03 -26.45
C LYS A 34 1.59 -3.34 -27.57
N GLN A 35 1.27 -2.37 -28.43
CA GLN A 35 0.37 -2.51 -29.57
C GLN A 35 -1.01 -3.06 -29.19
N ILE A 36 -1.58 -2.56 -28.10
CA ILE A 36 -2.95 -2.88 -27.66
C ILE A 36 -3.77 -1.60 -27.52
N GLU A 37 -5.10 -1.74 -27.48
CA GLU A 37 -5.96 -0.59 -27.24
C GLU A 37 -5.72 0.04 -25.87
N VAL A 38 -5.81 1.37 -25.81
CA VAL A 38 -5.63 2.14 -24.57
C VAL A 38 -6.55 1.64 -23.46
N GLN A 39 -7.78 1.27 -23.79
CA GLN A 39 -8.74 0.77 -22.81
C GLN A 39 -8.34 -0.58 -22.20
N GLU A 40 -7.73 -1.47 -22.99
CA GLU A 40 -7.19 -2.73 -22.47
C GLU A 40 -5.89 -2.51 -21.72
N PHE A 41 -5.09 -1.55 -22.17
CA PHE A 41 -3.85 -1.15 -21.51
C PHE A 41 -4.09 -0.66 -20.08
N ASP A 42 -5.00 0.29 -19.88
CA ASP A 42 -5.33 0.79 -18.53
C ASP A 42 -5.92 -0.31 -17.62
N LYS A 43 -6.51 -1.36 -18.19
CA LYS A 43 -6.99 -2.51 -17.40
C LYS A 43 -5.87 -3.40 -16.93
N LEU A 44 -4.72 -3.43 -17.61
CA LEU A 44 -3.62 -4.37 -17.34
C LEU A 44 -2.45 -3.71 -16.63
N TRP A 45 -2.16 -2.45 -16.97
CA TRP A 45 -0.97 -1.75 -16.52
C TRP A 45 -1.27 -0.33 -16.08
N LYS A 46 -0.46 0.14 -15.13
CA LYS A 46 -0.44 1.52 -14.66
C LYS A 46 0.90 2.16 -15.05
N VAL A 47 0.84 3.37 -15.58
CA VAL A 47 2.02 4.18 -15.88
C VAL A 47 2.15 5.27 -14.83
N MET A 48 3.31 5.36 -14.19
CA MET A 48 3.59 6.36 -13.18
C MET A 48 5.06 6.74 -13.15
N SER A 49 5.39 7.86 -12.51
CA SER A 49 6.80 8.22 -12.31
C SER A 49 7.46 7.27 -11.32
N ARG A 50 8.78 7.11 -11.44
CA ARG A 50 9.55 6.28 -10.51
C ARG A 50 9.40 6.76 -9.05
N GLN A 51 9.36 8.07 -8.83
CA GLN A 51 9.18 8.64 -7.49
C GLN A 51 7.83 8.29 -6.87
N GLU A 52 6.75 8.37 -7.65
CA GLU A 52 5.42 7.98 -7.18
C GLU A 52 5.35 6.48 -6.87
N TYR A 53 6.01 5.65 -7.68
CA TYR A 53 6.07 4.20 -7.43
C TYR A 53 6.79 3.91 -6.11
N ASP A 54 7.99 4.48 -5.90
CA ASP A 54 8.76 4.31 -4.66
C ASP A 54 7.94 4.78 -3.43
N THR A 55 7.24 5.91 -3.55
CA THR A 55 6.38 6.45 -2.48
C THR A 55 5.21 5.50 -2.16
N GLN A 56 4.53 4.96 -3.17
CA GLN A 56 3.45 3.99 -2.96
C GLN A 56 3.99 2.68 -2.37
N PHE A 57 5.09 2.16 -2.90
CA PHE A 57 5.70 0.92 -2.44
C PHE A 57 6.15 1.02 -0.99
N GLU A 58 6.77 2.13 -0.60
CA GLU A 58 7.11 2.41 0.79
C GLU A 58 5.85 2.45 1.66
N THR A 59 4.79 3.13 1.22
CA THR A 59 3.54 3.22 1.98
C THR A 59 2.87 1.85 2.18
N THR A 60 2.82 1.03 1.14
CA THR A 60 2.24 -0.32 1.19
C THR A 60 3.08 -1.27 2.05
N ASN A 61 4.41 -1.10 2.07
CA ASN A 61 5.32 -1.94 2.87
C ASN A 61 5.61 -1.39 4.26
N ARG A 62 5.10 -0.20 4.61
CA ARG A 62 5.20 0.32 5.97
C ARG A 62 4.46 -0.63 6.90
N LYS A 63 5.14 -1.00 8.00
CA LYS A 63 4.52 -1.75 9.09
C LYS A 63 3.26 -1.00 9.52
N PRO A 64 2.10 -1.67 9.65
CA PRO A 64 0.88 -0.99 10.05
C PRO A 64 1.11 -0.31 11.40
N SER A 65 0.60 0.91 11.59
CA SER A 65 0.72 1.63 12.87
C SER A 65 0.17 0.81 14.07
N SER A 66 -0.61 -0.23 13.78
CA SER A 66 -1.13 -1.24 14.69
C SER A 66 -0.12 -2.27 15.20
N VAL A 67 1.15 -2.28 14.76
CA VAL A 67 2.17 -3.25 15.27
C VAL A 67 2.44 -3.07 16.78
N GLY A 68 1.91 -2.02 17.43
CA GLY A 68 1.92 -1.87 18.89
C GLY A 68 0.56 -1.97 19.60
N TYR A 69 -0.58 -1.96 18.90
CA TYR A 69 -1.91 -1.90 19.54
C TYR A 69 -2.57 -3.28 19.60
N GLN A 70 -2.36 -3.98 20.72
CA GLN A 70 -3.03 -5.24 21.04
C GLN A 70 -4.38 -4.95 21.70
N TRP A 71 -5.45 -4.82 20.91
CA TRP A 71 -6.82 -4.60 21.41
C TRP A 71 -7.31 -5.71 22.37
N TRP A 72 -6.74 -6.90 22.31
CA TRP A 72 -7.02 -8.01 23.23
C TRP A 72 -6.28 -7.93 24.57
N LYS A 73 -5.42 -6.93 24.79
CA LYS A 73 -4.76 -6.71 26.09
C LYS A 73 -5.52 -5.77 27.00
N GLU A 74 -6.48 -5.00 26.48
CA GLU A 74 -7.23 -4.00 27.26
C GLU A 74 -8.41 -4.63 28.02
N ASP A 75 -8.86 -5.83 27.63
CA ASP A 75 -10.01 -6.56 28.22
C ASP A 75 -9.64 -7.49 29.40
N LYS A 76 -8.56 -7.18 30.15
CA LYS A 76 -8.13 -8.00 31.31
C LYS A 76 -7.91 -7.20 32.59
N ALA A 77 -8.47 -5.99 32.68
CA ALA A 77 -8.35 -5.12 33.85
C ALA A 77 -9.66 -4.97 34.65
N GLU A 78 -10.69 -5.76 34.38
CA GLU A 78 -11.93 -5.74 35.17
C GLU A 78 -12.36 -7.16 35.56
N THR A 79 -12.50 -7.39 36.87
CA THR A 79 -13.04 -8.58 37.55
C THR A 79 -12.03 -9.60 38.08
N ASP A 80 -11.36 -9.28 39.21
CA ASP A 80 -11.13 -10.23 40.32
C ASP A 80 -10.68 -9.50 41.61
N GLU A 81 -11.50 -8.60 42.17
CA GLU A 81 -11.34 -8.14 43.57
C GLU A 81 -12.67 -8.15 44.35
N ALA A 82 -13.66 -8.90 43.85
CA ALA A 82 -14.95 -9.09 44.52
C ALA A 82 -14.95 -10.38 45.36
N MET A 83 -14.03 -10.54 46.31
CA MET A 83 -14.19 -11.48 47.44
C MET A 83 -13.07 -11.31 48.49
N SER A 84 -13.21 -10.35 49.40
CA SER A 84 -12.63 -10.48 50.74
C SER A 84 -13.35 -9.63 51.77
N GLY A 85 -14.09 -10.31 52.65
CA GLY A 85 -14.32 -9.88 54.02
C GLY A 85 -15.57 -9.03 54.28
N LYS A 86 -16.63 -9.70 54.76
CA LYS A 86 -17.34 -9.34 56.02
C LYS A 86 -18.44 -10.37 56.32
N ASP A 87 -18.01 -11.56 56.73
CA ASP A 87 -18.79 -12.43 57.60
C ASP A 87 -17.94 -12.72 58.84
N GLY A 88 -18.41 -12.26 60.00
CA GLY A 88 -17.70 -12.40 61.26
C GLY A 88 -18.38 -11.63 62.39
N LEU A 89 -19.34 -12.30 63.03
CA LEU A 89 -20.03 -11.95 64.26
C LEU A 89 -19.06 -11.60 65.41
N GLY A 90 -19.45 -10.61 66.23
CA GLY A 90 -18.84 -10.25 67.51
C GLY A 90 -19.65 -9.17 68.21
#